data_AF-A0A9D7VTN9-F1
#
_entry.id   AF-A0A9D7VTN9-F1
#
_cell.length_a   1.000
_cell.length_b   1.000
_cell.length_c   1.000
_cell.angle_alpha   90.00
_cell.angle_beta   90.00
_cell.angle_gamma   90.00
#
_symmetry.space_group_name_H-M   'P 1'
#
loop_
_entity.id
_entity.type
_entity.pdbx_description
1 polymer ?
#
loop_
_entity_poly.entity_id
_entity_poly.type
_entity_poly.pdbx_seq_one_letter_code
_entity_poly.pdbx_strand_id
1 'polypeptide(L)' 'MFVLLTATLASAGFGSLRTTVGLAGLSFVFAIGVYFHHASDALPLSF' A
#
# COMPACT_ATOMS: atom_id res chain seq x y z
N MET A 1 6.00 2.38 1.23
CA MET A 1 4.95 2.02 2.19
C MET A 1 4.89 2.93 3.41
N PHE A 2 5.98 3.03 4.19
CA PHE A 2 5.99 3.83 5.41
C PHE A 2 5.47 5.26 5.23
N VAL A 3 6.01 6.01 4.27
CA VAL A 3 5.58 7.38 3.96
C VAL A 3 4.10 7.47 3.55
N LEU A 4 3.60 6.49 2.79
CA LEU A 4 2.19 6.41 2.35
C LEU A 4 1.23 6.17 3.52
N LEU A 5 1.60 5.28 4.45
CA LEU A 5 0.86 5.05 5.68
C LEU A 5 0.90 6.25 6.61
N THR A 6 2.05 6.91 6.77
CA THR A 6 2.17 8.14 7.57
C THR A 6 1.31 9.26 6.98
N ALA A 7 1.30 9.42 5.66
CA ALA A 7 0.43 10.38 4.99
C ALA A 7 -1.06 10.06 5.15
N THR A 8 -1.43 8.77 5.08
CA THR A 8 -2.80 8.29 5.32
C THR A 8 -3.24 8.56 6.76
N LEU A 9 -2.35 8.33 7.73
CA LEU A 9 -2.63 8.57 9.16
C LEU A 9 -2.73 10.07 9.46
N ALA A 10 -1.84 10.88 8.89
CA ALA A 10 -1.91 12.33 8.99
C ALA A 10 -3.19 12.90 8.34
N SER A 11 -3.60 12.35 7.19
CA SER A 11 -4.86 12.76 6.54
C SER A 11 -6.10 12.29 7.30
N ALA A 12 -6.04 11.16 8.02
CA ALA A 12 -7.15 10.72 8.86
C ALA A 12 -7.39 11.65 10.06
N GLY A 13 -6.34 12.28 10.59
CA GLY A 13 -6.45 13.22 11.72
C GLY A 13 -6.89 14.65 11.35
N PHE A 14 -6.50 15.14 10.17
CA PHE A 14 -6.69 16.56 9.80
C PHE A 14 -7.26 16.78 8.39
N GLY A 15 -7.44 15.73 7.59
CA GLY A 15 -7.81 15.79 6.19
C GLY A 15 -9.27 15.47 5.90
N SER A 16 -9.68 15.70 4.65
CA SER A 16 -11.00 15.32 4.15
C SER A 16 -11.11 13.81 4.01
N LEU A 17 -12.30 13.27 4.32
CA LEU A 17 -12.63 11.85 4.19
C LEU A 17 -12.30 11.31 2.79
N ARG A 18 -12.49 12.13 1.74
CA ARG A 18 -12.14 11.77 0.36
C ARG A 18 -10.64 11.55 0.18
N THR A 19 -9.81 12.39 0.80
CA THR A 19 -8.35 12.30 0.71
C THR A 19 -7.83 11.07 1.44
N THR A 20 -8.38 10.77 2.62
CA THR A 20 -8.02 9.60 3.42
C THR A 20 -8.42 8.30 2.74
N VAL A 21 -9.62 8.22 2.15
CA VAL A 21 -10.05 7.06 1.37
C VAL A 21 -9.16 6.87 0.14
N GLY A 22 -8.79 7.95 -0.55
CA GLY A 22 -7.85 7.91 -1.68
C GLY A 22 -6.48 7.37 -1.27
N LEU A 23 -5.90 7.88 -0.18
CA LEU A 23 -4.60 7.46 0.35
C LEU A 23 -4.60 6.01 0.84
N ALA A 24 -5.68 5.57 1.50
CA ALA A 24 -5.84 4.19 1.92
C ALA A 24 -5.94 3.24 0.72
N GLY A 25 -6.72 3.60 -0.31
CA GLY A 25 -6.82 2.83 -1.54
C GLY A 25 -5.48 2.72 -2.27
N LEU A 26 -4.75 3.84 -2.41
CA LEU A 26 -3.42 3.88 -3.01
C LEU A 26 -2.42 2.99 -2.26
N SER A 27 -2.44 3.05 -0.92
CA SER A 27 -1.62 2.20 -0.06
C SER A 27 -1.97 0.72 -0.27
N PHE A 28 -3.25 0.37 -0.38
CA PHE A 28 -3.68 -1.01 -0.59
C PHE A 28 -3.23 -1.57 -1.96
N VAL A 29 -3.41 -0.80 -3.04
CA VAL A 29 -2.97 -1.20 -4.39
C VAL A 29 -1.44 -1.38 -4.43
N PHE A 30 -0.70 -0.50 -3.78
CA PHE A 30 0.76 -0.62 -3.70
C PHE A 30 1.18 -1.89 -2.92
N ALA A 31 0.42 -2.28 -1.90
CA ALA A 31 0.69 -3.48 -1.11
C ALA A 31 0.50 -4.74 -1.96
N ILE A 32 -0.57 -4.76 -2.74
CA ILE A 32 -0.85 -5.82 -3.71
C ILE A 32 0.29 -5.93 -4.73
N GLY A 33 0.72 -4.80 -5.30
CA GLY A 33 1.82 -4.79 -6.28
C GLY A 33 3.13 -5.33 -5.70
N VAL A 34 3.49 -4.92 -4.48
CA VAL A 34 4.66 -5.45 -3.76
C VAL A 34 4.51 -6.94 -3.47
N TYR A 35 3.33 -7.38 -3.03
CA TYR A 35 3.06 -8.80 -2.77
C TYR A 35 3.24 -9.63 -4.04
N PHE A 36 2.68 -9.20 -5.17
CA PHE A 36 2.84 -9.92 -6.44
C PHE A 36 4.28 -9.89 -6.95
N HIS A 37 4.97 -8.76 -6.86
CA HIS A 37 6.40 -8.68 -7.20
C HIS A 37 7.20 -9.70 -6.39
N HIS A 38 7.01 -9.74 -5.07
CA HIS A 38 7.76 -10.64 -4.21
C HIS A 38 7.32 -12.11 -4.32
N ALA A 39 6.02 -12.36 -4.56
CA ALA A 39 5.52 -13.69 -4.85
C ALA A 39 6.07 -14.23 -6.18
N SER A 40 6.30 -13.36 -7.16
CA SER A 40 7.02 -13.69 -8.40
C SER A 40 8.51 -13.92 -8.17
N ASP A 41 9.14 -13.19 -7.24
CA ASP A 41 10.55 -13.38 -6.87
C ASP A 41 10.77 -14.71 -6.12
N ALA A 42 9.75 -15.25 -5.44
CA ALA A 42 9.86 -16.38 -4.51
C ALA A 42 9.66 -17.78 -5.11
N LEU A 43 9.67 -17.95 -6.44
CA LEU A 43 9.54 -19.27 -7.07
C LEU A 43 10.74 -19.63 -7.95
N PRO A 44 11.88 -20.08 -7.39
CA PRO A 44 12.50 -21.25 -7.96
C PRO A 44 11.57 -22.42 -7.64
N LEU A 45 10.66 -22.74 -8.57
CA LEU A 45 10.02 -24.07 -8.67
C LEU A 45 11.08 -25.13 -9.02
N SER A 46 12.27 -25.08 -8.41
CA SER A 46 13.24 -26.15 -8.47
C SER A 46 12.72 -27.29 -7.61
N PHE A 47 11.84 -28.09 -8.23
CA PHE A 47 11.69 -29.51 -7.94
C PHE A 47 13.02 -30.23 -8.14
#